data_AF-A0A954L6R8-F1
#
_entry.id   AF-A0A954L6R8-F1
#
_cell.length_a   1.000
_cell.length_b   1.000
_cell.length_c   1.000
_cell.angle_alpha   90.00
_cell.angle_beta   90.00
_cell.angle_gamma   90.00
#
_symmetry.space_group_name_H-M   'P 1'
#
loop_
_entity.id
_entity.type
_entity.pdbx_description
1 polymer ?
#
loop_
_entity_poly.entity_id
_entity_poly.type
_entity_poly.pdbx_seq_one_letter_code
_entity_poly.pdbx_strand_id
1 'polypeptide(L)'
;MSETTLLIAIAAGLGIALLLLSVVVAYREGKRIGAATRSERFNRLPTELRLHSTEWDIRFTEFGAQGTQEHRGRMWFRQYDSRVIGQGEDALGHSWTAEGVIFQDKLCLVILDTDGSGRSLGAVMVDEREGGRRLDGMRCVWSASQNAVIVQPIQFRRCDSADRRMERSSETSGVAEPSEKAVRIGDTC
;
A
#
# COMPACT_ATOMS: atom_id res chain seq x y z
N MET A 1 49.43 -0.11 -42.06
CA MET A 1 48.17 -0.86 -41.90
C MET A 1 47.44 -0.77 -43.23
N SER A 2 47.07 -1.87 -43.87
CA SER A 2 46.43 -1.81 -45.19
C SER A 2 44.98 -1.34 -45.07
N GLU A 3 44.48 -0.65 -46.11
CA GLU A 3 43.09 -0.18 -46.18
C GLU A 3 42.08 -1.33 -45.95
N THR A 4 42.44 -2.54 -46.37
CA THR A 4 41.67 -3.77 -46.14
C THR A 4 41.51 -4.10 -44.65
N THR A 5 42.54 -3.93 -43.82
CA THR A 5 42.47 -4.19 -42.38
C THR A 5 41.55 -3.19 -41.68
N LEU A 6 41.59 -1.91 -42.10
CA LEU A 6 40.72 -0.87 -41.56
C LEU A 6 39.24 -1.15 -41.87
N LEU A 7 38.94 -1.54 -43.12
CA LEU A 7 37.57 -1.87 -43.53
C LEU A 7 37.00 -3.08 -42.78
N ILE A 8 37.81 -4.12 -42.57
CA ILE A 8 37.40 -5.30 -41.79
C ILE A 8 37.10 -4.93 -40.34
N ALA A 9 37.95 -4.10 -39.71
CA ALA A 9 37.75 -3.66 -38.34
C ALA A 9 36.45 -2.84 -38.18
N ILE A 10 36.16 -1.93 -39.11
CA ILE A 10 34.92 -1.15 -39.12
C ILE A 10 33.71 -2.07 -39.30
N ALA A 11 33.75 -2.99 -40.25
CA ALA A 11 32.66 -3.94 -40.49
C ALA A 11 32.38 -4.84 -39.27
N ALA A 12 33.43 -5.34 -38.61
CA ALA A 12 33.31 -6.14 -37.40
C ALA A 12 32.71 -5.31 -36.24
N GLY A 13 33.17 -4.08 -36.05
CA GLY A 13 32.63 -3.18 -35.03
C GLY A 13 31.13 -2.89 -35.24
N LEU A 14 30.73 -2.64 -36.50
CA LEU A 14 29.33 -2.41 -36.84
C LEU A 14 28.47 -3.66 -36.60
N GLY A 15 28.99 -4.84 -36.95
CA GLY A 15 28.32 -6.12 -36.72
C GLY A 15 28.07 -6.39 -35.23
N ILE A 16 29.06 -6.15 -34.37
CA ILE A 16 28.93 -6.29 -32.92
C ILE A 16 27.90 -5.29 -32.37
N ALA A 17 27.94 -4.04 -32.82
CA ALA A 17 27.00 -3.01 -32.38
C ALA A 17 25.54 -3.39 -32.72
N LEU A 18 25.29 -3.89 -33.94
CA LEU A 18 23.96 -4.34 -34.36
C LEU A 18 23.48 -5.55 -33.55
N LEU A 19 24.38 -6.49 -33.23
CA LEU A 19 24.05 -7.65 -32.41
C LEU A 19 23.71 -7.25 -30.97
N LEU A 20 24.46 -6.33 -30.37
CA LEU A 20 24.14 -5.82 -29.04
C LEU A 20 22.80 -5.06 -29.04
N LEU A 21 22.53 -4.27 -30.08
CA LEU A 21 21.26 -3.57 -30.23
C LEU A 21 20.07 -4.54 -30.32
N SER A 22 20.20 -5.61 -31.10
CA SER A 22 19.13 -6.61 -31.25
C SER A 22 18.86 -7.35 -29.93
N VAL A 23 19.90 -7.68 -29.17
CA VAL A 23 19.77 -8.27 -27.82
C VAL A 23 19.05 -7.32 -26.87
N VAL A 24 19.41 -6.03 -26.86
CA VAL A 24 18.74 -5.02 -26.02
C VAL A 24 17.27 -4.88 -26.39
N VAL A 25 16.95 -4.83 -27.68
CA VAL A 25 15.55 -4.75 -28.15
C VAL A 25 14.77 -6.01 -27.76
N ALA A 26 15.33 -7.20 -28.01
CA ALA A 26 14.70 -8.46 -27.65
C ALA A 26 14.46 -8.58 -26.14
N TYR A 27 15.42 -8.14 -25.31
CA TYR A 27 15.25 -8.10 -23.85
C TYR A 27 14.15 -7.12 -23.43
N ARG A 28 14.11 -5.92 -24.01
CA ARG A 28 13.07 -4.92 -23.69
C ARG A 28 11.68 -5.38 -24.09
N GLU A 29 11.53 -5.97 -25.28
CA GLU A 29 10.25 -6.49 -25.75
C GLU A 29 9.84 -7.76 -24.98
N GLY A 30 10.79 -8.66 -24.70
CA GLY A 30 10.54 -9.83 -23.84
C GLY A 30 10.06 -9.42 -22.44
N LYS A 31 10.65 -8.38 -21.85
CA LYS A 31 10.19 -7.82 -20.56
C LYS A 31 8.80 -7.20 -20.66
N ARG A 32 8.49 -6.47 -21.75
CA ARG A 32 7.15 -5.89 -21.99
C ARG A 32 6.08 -6.96 -22.18
N ILE A 33 6.31 -7.93 -23.05
CA ILE A 33 5.39 -9.04 -23.34
C ILE A 33 5.21 -9.92 -22.10
N GLY A 34 6.29 -10.22 -21.37
CA GLY A 34 6.24 -10.98 -20.12
C GLY A 34 5.43 -10.27 -19.02
N ALA A 35 5.53 -8.95 -18.94
CA ALA A 35 4.69 -8.15 -18.03
C ALA A 35 3.22 -8.15 -18.45
N ALA A 36 2.94 -7.99 -19.76
CA ALA A 36 1.58 -7.97 -20.30
C ALA A 36 0.86 -9.32 -20.16
N THR A 37 1.54 -10.43 -20.48
CA THR A 37 0.96 -11.78 -20.38
C THR A 37 0.71 -12.21 -18.93
N ARG A 38 1.53 -11.76 -17.97
CA ARG A 38 1.25 -11.96 -16.55
C ARG A 38 0.01 -11.17 -16.12
N SER A 39 -0.13 -9.90 -16.53
CA SER A 39 -1.30 -9.10 -16.16
C SER A 39 -2.60 -9.60 -16.79
N GLU A 40 -2.58 -10.05 -18.05
CA GLU A 40 -3.80 -10.54 -18.72
C GLU A 40 -4.45 -11.74 -18.04
N ARG A 41 -3.65 -12.64 -17.45
CA ARG A 41 -4.19 -13.80 -16.71
C ARG A 41 -4.90 -13.38 -15.43
N PHE A 42 -4.39 -12.38 -14.73
CA PHE A 42 -5.04 -11.87 -13.51
C PHE A 42 -6.31 -11.09 -13.86
N ASN A 43 -6.30 -10.27 -14.91
CA ASN A 43 -7.47 -9.45 -15.30
C ASN A 43 -8.76 -10.24 -15.61
N ARG A 44 -8.67 -11.56 -15.79
CA ARG A 44 -9.81 -12.45 -16.09
C ARG A 44 -10.36 -13.17 -14.87
N LEU A 45 -9.83 -12.91 -13.67
CA LEU A 45 -10.36 -13.52 -12.46
C LEU A 45 -11.76 -12.97 -12.17
N PRO A 46 -12.75 -13.81 -11.82
CA PRO A 46 -14.06 -13.36 -11.41
C PRO A 46 -13.93 -12.52 -10.13
N THR A 47 -14.61 -11.36 -10.12
CA THR A 47 -14.59 -10.42 -9.00
C THR A 47 -16.01 -10.13 -8.52
N GLU A 48 -16.25 -10.29 -7.22
CA GLU A 48 -17.50 -9.95 -6.56
C GLU A 48 -17.31 -8.73 -5.63
N LEU A 49 -16.11 -8.59 -5.07
CA LEU A 49 -15.71 -7.43 -4.28
C LEU A 49 -15.39 -6.21 -5.16
N ARG A 50 -15.93 -5.04 -4.77
CA ARG A 50 -15.68 -3.74 -5.43
C ARG A 50 -15.04 -2.74 -4.47
N LEU A 51 -13.81 -2.33 -4.76
CA LEU A 51 -13.01 -1.41 -3.95
C LEU A 51 -12.89 0.00 -4.55
N HIS A 52 -13.50 0.28 -5.71
CA HIS A 52 -13.23 1.47 -6.51
C HIS A 52 -13.18 2.78 -5.70
N SER A 53 -11.98 3.38 -5.65
CA SER A 53 -11.68 4.72 -5.10
C SER A 53 -12.23 4.97 -3.71
N THR A 54 -12.08 3.98 -2.83
CA THR A 54 -12.57 4.05 -1.45
C THR A 54 -11.41 4.11 -0.46
N GLU A 55 -11.57 4.98 0.53
CA GLU A 55 -10.73 5.03 1.72
C GLU A 55 -11.25 3.99 2.71
N TRP A 56 -10.31 3.26 3.31
CA TRP A 56 -10.57 2.21 4.29
C TRP A 56 -9.77 2.49 5.55
N ASP A 57 -10.43 2.39 6.69
CA ASP A 57 -9.77 2.32 7.99
C ASP A 57 -9.23 0.91 8.17
N ILE A 58 -7.94 0.81 8.46
CA ILE A 58 -7.25 -0.44 8.76
C ILE A 58 -7.05 -0.53 10.26
N ARG A 59 -7.37 -1.69 10.83
CA ARG A 59 -7.08 -2.04 12.21
C ARG A 59 -6.41 -3.39 12.27
N PHE A 60 -5.28 -3.48 12.96
CA PHE A 60 -4.63 -4.75 13.26
C PHE A 60 -3.99 -4.70 14.64
N THR A 61 -3.71 -5.87 15.17
CA THR A 61 -3.12 -6.02 16.49
C THR A 61 -1.70 -6.54 16.34
N GLU A 62 -0.73 -5.78 16.86
CA GLU A 62 0.66 -6.20 16.92
C GLU A 62 0.99 -6.87 18.26
N PHE A 63 1.60 -8.05 18.19
CA PHE A 63 2.05 -8.80 19.35
C PHE A 63 3.56 -8.63 19.51
N GLY A 64 3.96 -7.72 20.39
CA GLY A 64 5.36 -7.40 20.67
C GLY A 64 5.82 -7.87 22.06
N ALA A 65 7.13 -7.79 22.32
CA ALA A 65 7.72 -8.12 23.62
C ALA A 65 7.22 -7.22 24.77
N GLN A 66 6.74 -6.02 24.45
CA GLN A 66 6.21 -5.05 25.41
C GLN A 66 4.68 -5.13 25.59
N GLY A 67 4.04 -6.10 24.96
CA GLY A 67 2.59 -6.31 25.04
C GLY A 67 1.89 -6.26 23.68
N THR A 68 0.57 -6.22 23.75
CA THR A 68 -0.33 -6.18 22.59
C THR A 68 -0.70 -4.73 22.30
N GLN A 69 -0.43 -4.24 21.08
CA GLN A 69 -0.78 -2.89 20.65
C GLN A 69 -1.78 -2.93 19.49
N GLU A 70 -2.81 -2.08 19.55
CA GLU A 70 -3.72 -1.87 18.42
C GLU A 70 -3.16 -0.79 17.52
N HIS A 71 -2.96 -1.12 16.24
CA HIS A 71 -2.52 -0.17 15.23
C HIS A 71 -3.71 0.22 14.36
N ARG A 72 -3.74 1.51 14.05
CA ARG A 72 -4.75 2.10 13.16
C ARG A 72 -4.08 2.89 12.07
N GLY A 73 -4.62 2.73 10.86
CA GLY A 73 -4.18 3.48 9.69
C GLY A 73 -5.30 3.56 8.68
N ARG A 74 -4.98 4.16 7.54
CA ARG A 74 -5.91 4.34 6.42
C ARG A 74 -5.27 3.79 5.16
N MET A 75 -6.10 3.30 4.25
CA MET A 75 -5.64 2.82 2.94
C MET A 75 -6.64 3.16 1.85
N TRP A 76 -6.10 3.58 0.72
CA TRP A 76 -6.83 3.88 -0.50
C TRP A 76 -6.50 2.83 -1.54
N PHE A 77 -7.55 2.23 -2.11
CA PHE A 77 -7.39 1.24 -3.17
C PHE A 77 -7.76 1.80 -4.54
N ARG A 78 -6.94 1.48 -5.53
CA ARG A 78 -7.26 1.58 -6.96
C ARG A 78 -7.35 0.18 -7.54
N GLN A 79 -8.53 -0.14 -8.07
CA GLN A 79 -8.83 -1.44 -8.67
C GLN A 79 -8.82 -1.32 -10.20
N TYR A 80 -8.07 -2.22 -10.85
CA TYR A 80 -7.98 -2.40 -12.29
C TYR A 80 -8.38 -3.85 -12.58
N ASP A 81 -9.65 -4.07 -12.94
CA ASP A 81 -10.28 -5.39 -13.00
C ASP A 81 -10.14 -6.16 -11.67
N SER A 82 -9.40 -7.26 -11.65
CA SER A 82 -9.06 -8.01 -10.44
C SER A 82 -7.82 -7.49 -9.74
N ARG A 83 -6.95 -6.73 -10.41
CA ARG A 83 -5.73 -6.21 -9.80
C ARG A 83 -6.05 -5.04 -8.89
N VAL A 84 -5.39 -4.97 -7.75
CA VAL A 84 -5.54 -3.90 -6.78
C VAL A 84 -4.18 -3.33 -6.44
N ILE A 85 -4.12 -2.00 -6.41
CA ILE A 85 -2.99 -1.25 -5.87
C ILE A 85 -3.52 -0.43 -4.69
N GLY A 86 -2.89 -0.59 -3.54
CA GLY A 86 -3.19 0.14 -2.32
C GLY A 86 -2.06 1.09 -1.94
N GLN A 87 -2.42 2.22 -1.36
CA GLN A 87 -1.51 3.12 -0.64
C GLN A 87 -2.12 3.39 0.71
N GLY A 88 -1.34 3.38 1.78
CA GLY A 88 -1.84 3.64 3.12
C GLY A 88 -0.88 4.46 3.96
N GLU A 89 -1.40 4.93 5.09
CA GLU A 89 -0.67 5.70 6.08
C GLU A 89 -1.19 5.35 7.49
N ASP A 90 -0.29 5.16 8.45
CA ASP A 90 -0.69 4.99 9.86
C ASP A 90 -0.87 6.32 10.59
N ALA A 91 -1.34 6.25 11.85
CA ALA A 91 -1.47 7.43 12.70
C ALA A 91 -0.14 8.14 13.03
N LEU A 92 1.01 7.51 12.77
CA LEU A 92 2.35 8.04 12.99
C LEU A 92 2.96 8.63 11.70
N GLY A 93 2.25 8.57 10.57
CA GLY A 93 2.69 9.05 9.27
C GLY A 93 3.54 8.06 8.48
N HIS A 94 3.63 6.80 8.90
CA HIS A 94 4.33 5.77 8.12
C HIS A 94 3.49 5.36 6.93
N SER A 95 4.13 5.39 5.75
CA SER A 95 3.46 5.08 4.50
C SER A 95 3.63 3.62 4.09
N TRP A 96 2.55 3.03 3.59
CA TRP A 96 2.51 1.67 3.08
C TRP A 96 2.13 1.66 1.61
N THR A 97 2.68 0.70 0.87
CA THR A 97 2.18 0.37 -0.47
C THR A 97 1.73 -1.08 -0.48
N ALA A 98 0.67 -1.37 -1.21
CA ALA A 98 0.14 -2.71 -1.36
C ALA A 98 -0.12 -3.00 -2.83
N GLU A 99 0.16 -4.23 -3.24
CA GLU A 99 -0.23 -4.73 -4.55
C GLU A 99 -0.87 -6.11 -4.37
N GLY A 100 -1.95 -6.36 -5.10
CA GLY A 100 -2.64 -7.62 -4.95
C GLY A 100 -3.73 -7.86 -5.98
N VAL A 101 -4.57 -8.82 -5.65
CA VAL A 101 -5.63 -9.32 -6.52
C VAL A 101 -6.91 -9.57 -5.73
N ILE A 102 -8.04 -9.37 -6.39
CA ILE A 102 -9.36 -9.79 -5.97
C ILE A 102 -9.69 -11.07 -6.71
N PHE A 103 -10.19 -12.06 -5.98
CA PHE A 103 -10.77 -13.26 -6.53
C PHE A 103 -12.03 -13.59 -5.75
N GLN A 104 -13.17 -13.62 -6.43
CA GLN A 104 -14.49 -13.74 -5.81
C GLN A 104 -14.71 -12.61 -4.78
N ASP A 105 -14.98 -12.99 -3.53
CA ASP A 105 -15.20 -12.15 -2.36
C ASP A 105 -13.91 -11.86 -1.57
N LYS A 106 -12.74 -12.27 -2.07
CA LYS A 106 -11.46 -12.21 -1.35
C LYS A 106 -10.54 -11.15 -1.92
N LEU A 107 -9.82 -10.48 -1.03
CA LEU A 107 -8.74 -9.57 -1.36
C LEU A 107 -7.42 -10.14 -0.81
N CYS A 108 -6.49 -10.42 -1.72
CA CYS A 108 -5.15 -10.89 -1.40
C CYS A 108 -4.15 -9.78 -1.75
N LEU A 109 -3.40 -9.29 -0.77
CA LEU A 109 -2.41 -8.21 -0.93
C LEU A 109 -1.03 -8.66 -0.48
N VAL A 110 -0.02 -8.15 -1.14
CA VAL A 110 1.34 -8.05 -0.64
C VAL A 110 1.55 -6.61 -0.20
N ILE A 111 1.93 -6.40 1.05
CA ILE A 111 2.17 -5.08 1.64
C ILE A 111 3.67 -4.89 1.77
N LEU A 112 4.13 -3.73 1.33
CA LEU A 112 5.48 -3.22 1.50
C LEU A 112 5.39 -2.04 2.45
N ASP A 113 5.96 -2.21 3.62
CA ASP A 113 6.18 -1.11 4.54
C ASP A 113 7.41 -0.31 4.08
N THR A 114 7.24 1.00 4.03
CA THR A 114 8.30 1.94 3.67
C THR A 114 8.56 2.84 4.85
N ASP A 115 9.09 2.25 5.93
CA ASP A 115 9.69 2.97 7.02
C ASP A 115 11.23 3.00 6.87
N GLY A 116 11.84 4.11 7.29
CA GLY A 116 13.28 4.35 7.15
C GLY A 116 14.19 3.35 7.88
N SER A 117 13.63 2.35 8.57
CA SER A 117 14.36 1.32 9.31
C SER A 117 14.55 0.01 8.55
N GLY A 118 13.79 -0.23 7.46
CA GLY A 118 13.93 -1.40 6.58
C GLY A 118 12.62 -1.78 5.92
N ARG A 119 12.66 -2.45 4.76
CA ARG A 119 11.42 -2.90 4.08
C ARG A 119 10.82 -4.08 4.83
N SER A 120 9.71 -3.89 5.53
CA SER A 120 8.92 -5.04 6.00
C SER A 120 7.99 -5.52 4.86
N LEU A 121 8.05 -6.82 4.57
CA LEU A 121 7.19 -7.48 3.59
C LEU A 121 6.11 -8.25 4.34
N GLY A 122 4.86 -7.96 4.02
CA GLY A 122 3.71 -8.67 4.54
C GLY A 122 2.82 -9.22 3.43
N ALA A 123 2.00 -10.20 3.79
CA ALA A 123 0.88 -10.65 2.98
C ALA A 123 -0.41 -10.47 3.78
N VAL A 124 -1.50 -10.11 3.11
CA VAL A 124 -2.82 -9.97 3.70
C VAL A 124 -3.80 -10.77 2.86
N MET A 125 -4.65 -11.52 3.52
CA MET A 125 -5.81 -12.17 2.90
C MET A 125 -7.03 -11.83 3.73
N VAL A 126 -8.03 -11.21 3.10
CA VAL A 126 -9.28 -10.83 3.75
C VAL A 126 -10.48 -11.24 2.91
N ASP A 127 -11.56 -11.59 3.60
CA ASP A 127 -12.84 -11.93 3.02
C ASP A 127 -13.82 -10.77 3.19
N GLU A 128 -14.69 -10.57 2.20
CA GLU A 128 -15.78 -9.61 2.27
C GLU A 128 -16.79 -9.96 3.37
N ARG A 129 -17.20 -8.94 4.10
CA ARG A 129 -18.22 -8.99 5.14
C ARG A 129 -19.14 -7.78 5.01
N GLU A 130 -20.37 -7.96 5.47
CA GLU A 130 -21.36 -6.88 5.60
C GLU A 130 -21.70 -6.17 4.27
N GLY A 131 -21.70 -6.90 3.15
CA GLY A 131 -22.07 -6.37 1.84
C GLY A 131 -21.04 -5.40 1.27
N GLY A 132 -19.75 -5.65 1.53
CA GLY A 132 -18.63 -4.85 1.03
C GLY A 132 -18.30 -3.63 1.89
N ARG A 133 -18.81 -3.57 3.13
CA ARG A 133 -18.48 -2.51 4.09
C ARG A 133 -17.32 -2.87 5.01
N ARG A 134 -17.04 -4.16 5.18
CA ARG A 134 -15.97 -4.65 6.04
C ARG A 134 -15.22 -5.78 5.35
N LEU A 135 -13.91 -5.83 5.55
CA LEU A 135 -13.09 -6.97 5.17
C LEU A 135 -12.38 -7.47 6.43
N ASP A 136 -12.48 -8.76 6.70
CA ASP A 136 -11.85 -9.39 7.87
C ASP A 136 -10.91 -10.50 7.39
N GLY A 137 -9.77 -10.64 8.03
CA GLY A 137 -8.88 -11.75 7.73
C GLY A 137 -7.56 -11.68 8.47
N MET A 138 -6.50 -12.10 7.79
CA MET A 138 -5.18 -12.29 8.38
C MET A 138 -4.11 -11.52 7.64
N ARG A 139 -3.22 -10.89 8.40
CA ARG A 139 -1.95 -10.32 7.98
C ARG A 139 -0.82 -11.20 8.45
N CYS A 140 0.08 -11.57 7.55
CA CYS A 140 1.32 -12.27 7.83
C CYS A 140 2.48 -11.32 7.60
N VAL A 141 3.32 -11.10 8.60
CA VAL A 141 4.52 -10.24 8.49
C VAL A 141 5.75 -10.93 9.05
N TRP A 142 6.91 -10.65 8.47
CA TRP A 142 8.17 -11.03 9.04
C TRP A 142 8.56 -10.09 10.19
N SER A 143 8.77 -10.64 11.38
CA SER A 143 9.31 -9.90 12.52
C SER A 143 10.80 -10.17 12.67
N ALA A 144 11.62 -9.12 12.49
CA ALA A 144 13.06 -9.23 12.68
C ALA A 144 13.45 -9.51 14.14
N SER A 145 12.69 -8.97 15.11
CA SER A 145 12.96 -9.17 16.54
C SER A 145 12.68 -10.60 17.01
N GLN A 146 11.69 -11.26 16.40
CA GLN A 146 11.34 -12.66 16.70
C GLN A 146 11.96 -13.66 15.71
N ASN A 147 12.59 -13.16 14.63
CA ASN A 147 13.11 -13.96 13.52
C ASN A 147 12.08 -14.98 13.00
N ALA A 148 10.82 -14.55 12.88
CA ALA A 148 9.70 -15.42 12.59
C ALA A 148 8.60 -14.70 11.80
N VAL A 149 7.75 -15.48 11.13
CA VAL A 149 6.51 -14.98 10.54
C VAL A 149 5.45 -14.91 11.62
N ILE A 150 4.87 -13.73 11.80
CA ILE A 150 3.77 -13.49 12.73
C ILE A 150 2.48 -13.36 11.92
N VAL A 151 1.44 -14.09 12.34
CA VAL A 151 0.10 -14.02 11.78
C VAL A 151 -0.80 -13.26 12.75
N GLN A 152 -1.48 -12.23 12.24
CA GLN A 152 -2.27 -11.29 13.04
C GLN A 152 -3.63 -11.07 12.38
N PRO A 153 -4.72 -10.93 13.16
CA PRO A 153 -5.98 -10.51 12.61
C PRO A 153 -5.86 -9.08 12.07
N ILE A 154 -6.48 -8.84 10.91
CA ILE A 154 -6.59 -7.53 10.30
C ILE A 154 -8.02 -7.29 9.84
N GLN A 155 -8.45 -6.05 10.00
CA GLN A 155 -9.77 -5.59 9.60
C GLN A 155 -9.63 -4.33 8.76
N PHE A 156 -10.40 -4.27 7.67
CA PHE A 156 -10.59 -3.09 6.86
C PHE A 156 -12.05 -2.68 6.99
N ARG A 157 -12.31 -1.42 7.30
CA ARG A 157 -13.66 -0.87 7.34
C ARG A 157 -13.76 0.28 6.36
N ARG A 158 -14.77 0.28 5.51
CA ARG A 158 -14.96 1.34 4.52
C ARG A 158 -15.31 2.65 5.23
N CYS A 159 -14.63 3.73 4.87
CA CYS A 159 -14.96 5.05 5.39
C CYS A 159 -16.14 5.60 4.59
N ASP A 160 -17.35 5.57 5.15
CA ASP A 160 -18.51 6.20 4.52
C ASP A 160 -18.37 7.72 4.63
N SER A 161 -18.56 8.44 3.52
CA SER A 161 -18.45 9.91 3.48
C SER A 161 -19.48 10.63 4.37
N ALA A 162 -20.53 9.93 4.80
CA ALA A 162 -21.51 10.42 5.78
C ALA A 162 -20.94 10.50 7.21
N ASP A 163 -20.04 9.60 7.60
CA ASP A 163 -19.47 9.57 8.96
C ASP A 163 -18.55 10.78 9.22
N ARG A 164 -17.94 11.34 8.17
CA ARG A 164 -17.11 12.57 8.28
C ARG A 164 -17.88 13.80 8.75
N ARG A 165 -19.21 13.82 8.59
CA ARG A 165 -20.03 14.97 9.00
C ARG A 165 -20.30 14.98 10.50
N MET A 166 -20.26 13.82 11.16
CA MET A 166 -20.43 13.73 12.62
C MET A 166 -19.15 14.09 13.38
N GLU A 167 -17.97 13.61 12.97
CA GLU A 167 -16.73 13.89 13.70
C GLU A 167 -16.35 15.39 13.71
N ARG A 168 -16.59 16.12 12.61
CA ARG A 168 -16.38 17.58 12.59
C ARG A 168 -17.35 18.36 13.47
N SER A 169 -18.54 17.83 13.72
CA SER A 169 -19.53 18.49 14.59
C SER A 169 -19.20 18.35 16.07
N SER A 170 -18.49 17.30 16.46
CA SER A 170 -17.98 17.13 17.83
C SER A 170 -16.74 17.99 18.14
N GLU A 171 -15.92 18.32 17.13
CA GLU A 171 -14.72 19.17 17.34
C GLU A 171 -15.03 20.68 17.39
N THR A 172 -16.18 21.12 16.88
CA THR A 172 -16.55 22.56 16.87
C THR A 172 -17.36 23.04 18.07
N SER A 173 -17.79 22.14 18.98
CA SER A 173 -18.51 22.52 20.20
C SER A 173 -17.61 22.74 21.44
N GLY A 174 -16.28 22.74 21.27
CA GLY A 174 -15.31 22.84 22.37
C GLY A 174 -14.61 24.20 22.56
N VAL A 175 -15.00 25.26 21.85
CA VAL A 175 -14.43 26.60 22.09
C VAL A 175 -15.26 27.29 23.18
N ALA A 176 -14.89 27.02 24.43
CA ALA A 176 -15.34 27.80 25.57
C ALA A 176 -14.84 29.25 25.46
N GLU A 177 -15.74 30.21 25.59
CA GLU A 177 -15.43 31.64 25.70
C GLU A 177 -14.44 31.88 26.87
N PRO A 178 -13.40 32.71 26.68
CA PRO A 178 -12.53 33.10 27.78
C PRO A 178 -13.26 34.06 28.72
N SER A 179 -13.62 33.58 29.90
CA SER A 179 -14.11 34.40 31.01
C SER A 179 -12.98 35.32 31.51
N GLU A 180 -13.08 36.62 31.26
CA GLU A 180 -12.24 37.66 31.85
C GLU A 180 -12.31 37.62 33.38
N LYS A 181 -11.21 37.20 34.01
CA LYS A 181 -10.97 37.42 35.44
C LYS A 181 -10.58 38.89 35.65
N ALA A 182 -11.51 39.67 36.19
CA ALA A 182 -11.19 40.93 36.83
C ALA A 182 -10.46 40.66 38.16
N VAL A 183 -9.17 40.94 38.19
CA VAL A 183 -8.38 41.08 39.42
C VAL A 183 -8.69 42.45 40.02
N ARG A 184 -9.20 42.49 41.26
CA ARG A 184 -9.06 43.68 42.13
C ARG A 184 -8.44 43.27 43.44
N ILE A 185 -7.31 43.92 43.70
CA ILE A 185 -6.51 43.94 44.93
C ILE A 185 -6.93 45.20 45.70
N GLY A 186 -6.97 45.11 47.03
CA GLY A 186 -7.18 46.22 47.98
C GLY A 186 -8.58 46.23 48.61
N ASP A 187 -8.80 46.37 49.91
CA ASP A 187 -7.94 46.80 51.01
C ASP A 187 -8.44 46.24 52.35
N THR A 188 -7.50 46.19 53.28
CA THR A 188 -7.61 46.13 54.74
C THR A 188 -8.80 46.88 55.36
N CYS A 189 -9.55 46.20 56.22
CA CYS A 189 -9.68 46.42 57.67
C CYS A 189 -10.55 45.30 58.29
#